data_AF-A0A391P8V0-F1
#
_entry.id   AF-A0A391P8V0-F1
#
_cell.length_a   1.000
_cell.length_b   1.000
_cell.length_c   1.000
_cell.angle_alpha   90.00
_cell.angle_beta   90.00
_cell.angle_gamma   90.00
#
_symmetry.space_group_name_H-M   'P 1'
#
loop_
_entity.id
_entity.type
_entity.pdbx_description
1 polymer ?
#
loop_
_entity_poly.entity_id
_entity_poly.type
_entity_poly.pdbx_seq_one_letter_code
_entity_poly.pdbx_strand_id
1 'polypeptide(L)'
;MNKNRKFGLQIFAAPDNMTGTAQAQTRAREIDFVTSFSKDLQALLDVMGITRMIKKENGSTLKTKKVTGTLQSGAVAEGDEIPLSQYQVEEVPFDTIRIEKYRKGVSLEAIAEKGYDAAVQSTDDEFKSDLINVVTGKFYTQLKAGSLVGHESTWQMAAAMAIGKVVDKFQKMKRTATGVALWVNTLDVYKYVGAADITLQTAFGFKYVTDFMGADVVFVSSEIPENVVVATPLNNLVAYYVDPGDSEFVRAGLSYTTDPETGFIGFHAQGTYERAISDMFAIMGLRLFCEYQDAIAYIAVGGADTQTLGTLTVTSKAGSETGKTKLSVSEQLQSPRNCWKYKDAASATSVTYGMDVKNWSKWDGESEISSTATHHITVVECDQNYKAVKSGDVAVTVNAGD
;
A
#
# COMPACT_ATOMS: atom_id res chain seq x y z
N MET A 1 -70.77 48.04 24.22
CA MET A 1 -71.04 47.74 22.79
C MET A 1 -69.98 46.77 22.29
N ASN A 2 -70.32 45.49 22.17
CA ASN A 2 -69.45 44.45 21.64
C ASN A 2 -69.54 44.42 20.10
N LYS A 3 -68.42 44.60 19.41
CA LYS A 3 -68.24 44.16 18.03
C LYS A 3 -66.78 43.78 17.77
N ASN A 4 -66.61 42.76 16.92
CA ASN A 4 -65.41 42.31 16.20
C ASN A 4 -64.72 41.09 16.84
N ARG A 5 -65.17 39.87 16.52
CA ARG A 5 -64.74 39.03 15.36
C ARG A 5 -63.23 38.75 15.36
N LYS A 6 -62.88 37.59 15.91
CA LYS A 6 -61.63 36.86 15.65
C LYS A 6 -61.59 36.49 14.15
N PHE A 7 -60.52 36.83 13.43
CA PHE A 7 -59.97 36.05 12.31
C PHE A 7 -58.59 36.58 11.92
N GLY A 8 -57.60 35.68 11.90
CA GLY A 8 -56.48 35.71 10.94
C GLY A 8 -55.24 36.51 11.29
N LEU A 9 -54.40 36.02 12.21
CA LEU A 9 -52.95 36.18 12.10
C LEU A 9 -52.35 34.78 12.07
N GLN A 10 -52.16 34.27 10.85
CA GLN A 10 -51.29 33.14 10.57
C GLN A 10 -49.90 33.51 11.10
N ILE A 11 -49.55 32.98 12.26
CA ILE A 11 -48.15 32.81 12.63
C ILE A 11 -47.66 31.72 11.68
N PHE A 12 -46.77 32.10 10.75
CA PHE A 12 -46.03 31.15 9.93
C PHE A 12 -45.26 30.23 10.89
N ALA A 13 -45.85 29.08 11.23
CA ALA A 13 -45.13 27.96 11.76
C ALA A 13 -44.10 27.58 10.71
N ALA A 14 -42.81 27.64 11.06
CA ALA A 14 -41.76 27.05 10.26
C ALA A 14 -42.14 25.58 10.02
N PRO A 15 -42.04 25.06 8.78
CA PRO A 15 -42.47 23.69 8.48
C PRO A 15 -41.60 22.67 9.23
N ASP A 16 -42.26 21.67 9.81
CA ASP A 16 -41.66 20.49 10.45
C ASP A 16 -40.98 19.60 9.39
N ASN A 17 -39.77 19.98 8.97
CA ASN A 17 -38.78 19.14 8.27
C ASN A 17 -37.48 19.92 7.97
N MET A 18 -36.97 20.68 8.93
CA MET A 18 -35.58 21.14 8.85
C MET A 18 -34.64 19.98 9.16
N THR A 19 -33.49 19.90 8.46
CA THR A 19 -32.38 18.95 8.69
C THR A 19 -32.07 18.82 10.18
N GLY A 20 -32.76 17.90 10.86
CA GLY A 20 -32.91 17.94 12.31
C GLY A 20 -32.24 16.73 12.91
N THR A 21 -31.14 16.96 13.63
CA THR A 21 -30.39 16.01 14.48
C THR A 21 -29.84 14.73 13.83
N ALA A 22 -30.64 13.87 13.20
CA ALA A 22 -30.18 12.57 12.67
C ALA A 22 -29.21 12.69 11.48
N GLN A 23 -29.46 13.60 10.55
CA GLN A 23 -28.52 13.89 9.45
C GLN A 23 -27.26 14.61 9.93
N ALA A 24 -27.39 15.48 10.95
CA ALA A 24 -26.25 16.16 11.55
C ALA A 24 -25.34 15.19 12.33
N GLN A 25 -25.91 14.23 13.05
CA GLN A 25 -25.18 13.16 13.73
C GLN A 25 -24.48 12.22 12.74
N THR A 26 -25.15 11.85 11.65
CA THR A 26 -24.55 11.02 10.59
C THR A 26 -23.37 11.75 9.94
N ARG A 27 -23.54 13.03 9.59
CA ARG A 27 -22.45 13.83 9.00
C ARG A 27 -21.29 14.07 9.98
N ALA A 28 -21.58 14.31 11.26
CA ALA A 28 -20.54 14.44 12.29
C ALA A 28 -19.73 13.15 12.44
N ARG A 29 -20.39 11.98 12.40
CA ARG A 29 -19.74 10.67 12.43
C ARG A 29 -18.85 10.42 11.22
N GLU A 30 -19.33 10.78 10.02
CA GLU A 30 -18.52 10.67 8.81
C GLU A 30 -17.26 11.54 8.89
N ILE A 31 -17.39 12.76 9.39
CA ILE A 31 -16.25 13.67 9.59
C ILE A 31 -15.28 13.07 10.62
N ASP A 32 -15.76 12.59 11.76
CA ASP A 32 -14.91 12.02 12.81
C ASP A 32 -14.15 10.77 12.32
N PHE A 33 -14.84 9.87 11.60
CA PHE A 33 -14.22 8.70 10.99
C PHE A 33 -13.05 9.09 10.08
N VAL A 34 -13.30 10.03 9.17
CA VAL A 34 -12.33 10.44 8.16
C VAL A 34 -11.19 11.25 8.78
N THR A 35 -11.49 12.19 9.69
CA THR A 35 -10.48 12.99 10.38
C THR A 35 -9.60 12.14 11.30
N SER A 36 -10.17 11.18 12.05
CA SER A 36 -9.37 10.31 12.91
C SER A 36 -8.45 9.40 12.08
N PHE A 37 -8.95 8.83 10.97
CA PHE A 37 -8.14 8.04 10.04
C PHE A 37 -6.99 8.86 9.47
N SER A 38 -7.27 10.09 9.01
CA SER A 38 -6.25 10.97 8.43
C SER A 38 -5.18 11.40 9.44
N LYS A 39 -5.58 11.72 10.68
CA LYS A 39 -4.63 12.05 11.76
C LYS A 39 -3.73 10.87 12.11
N ASP A 40 -4.31 9.67 12.22
CA ASP A 40 -3.54 8.46 12.53
C ASP A 40 -2.51 8.18 11.43
N LEU A 41 -2.91 8.30 10.15
CA LEU A 41 -2.01 8.12 9.02
C LEU A 41 -0.92 9.19 8.98
N GLN A 42 -1.27 10.46 9.21
CA GLN A 42 -0.28 11.53 9.23
C GLN A 42 0.77 11.30 10.32
N ALA A 43 0.37 10.87 11.52
CA ALA A 43 1.30 10.52 12.59
C ALA A 43 2.27 9.39 12.17
N LEU A 44 1.79 8.39 11.42
CA LEU A 44 2.66 7.35 10.87
C LEU A 44 3.66 7.93 9.85
N LEU A 45 3.20 8.77 8.93
CA LEU A 45 4.04 9.37 7.89
C LEU A 45 5.14 10.24 8.49
N ASP A 46 4.82 11.00 9.54
CA ASP A 46 5.77 11.84 10.26
C ASP A 46 6.89 11.00 10.88
N VAL A 47 6.53 9.88 11.53
CA VAL A 47 7.47 8.91 12.11
C VAL A 47 8.32 8.23 11.03
N MET A 48 7.74 7.94 9.87
CA MET A 48 8.45 7.39 8.71
C MET A 48 9.31 8.43 7.96
N GLY A 49 9.30 9.70 8.38
CA GLY A 49 10.01 10.79 7.70
C GLY A 49 9.44 11.12 6.31
N ILE A 50 8.23 10.64 6.00
CA ILE A 50 7.54 10.92 4.74
C ILE A 50 6.86 12.28 4.87
N THR A 51 7.57 13.32 4.43
CA THR A 51 7.12 14.70 4.61
C THR A 51 5.81 15.03 3.88
N ARG A 52 5.53 14.43 2.71
CA ARG A 52 4.27 14.60 1.96
C ARG A 52 3.97 13.37 1.11
N MET A 53 2.71 12.93 1.12
CA MET A 53 2.21 11.96 0.16
C MET A 53 2.07 12.57 -1.23
N ILE A 54 2.20 11.73 -2.27
CA ILE A 54 1.97 12.18 -3.66
C ILE A 54 0.52 11.86 -4.05
N LYS A 55 -0.25 12.92 -4.31
CA LYS A 55 -1.61 12.84 -4.85
C LYS A 55 -1.58 12.36 -6.31
N LYS A 56 -2.52 11.49 -6.67
CA LYS A 56 -2.67 10.91 -8.01
C LYS A 56 -4.13 10.95 -8.45
N GLU A 57 -4.34 11.07 -9.76
CA GLU A 57 -5.68 10.91 -10.34
C GLU A 57 -6.11 9.44 -10.29
N ASN A 58 -7.43 9.22 -10.14
CA ASN A 58 -7.96 7.87 -10.11
C ASN A 58 -7.71 7.14 -11.44
N GLY A 59 -7.13 5.95 -11.38
CA GLY A 59 -6.80 5.18 -12.58
C GLY A 59 -5.53 5.66 -13.29
N SER A 60 -4.77 6.59 -12.69
CA SER A 60 -3.49 7.01 -13.25
C SER A 60 -2.42 5.94 -13.06
N THR A 61 -1.62 5.74 -14.11
CA THR A 61 -0.42 4.91 -14.01
C THR A 61 0.62 5.65 -13.18
N LEU A 62 1.05 5.03 -12.09
CA LEU A 62 2.20 5.42 -11.31
C LEU A 62 3.42 5.36 -12.21
N LYS A 63 4.17 6.46 -12.27
CA LYS A 63 5.40 6.55 -13.04
C LYS A 63 6.55 6.81 -12.08
N THR A 64 7.62 6.04 -12.19
CA THR A 64 8.89 6.37 -11.53
C THR A 64 9.73 7.23 -12.45
N LYS A 65 10.24 8.34 -11.90
CA LYS A 65 11.18 9.21 -12.60
C LYS A 65 12.59 8.66 -12.36
N LYS A 66 13.21 8.12 -13.40
CA LYS A 66 14.62 7.76 -13.40
C LYS A 66 15.39 8.90 -14.06
N VAL A 67 16.15 9.64 -13.26
CA VAL A 67 17.07 10.64 -13.81
C VAL A 67 18.39 9.96 -14.12
N THR A 68 18.79 9.95 -15.38
CA THR A 68 20.08 9.43 -15.84
C THR A 68 20.82 10.50 -16.58
N GLY A 69 22.11 10.64 -16.33
CA GLY A 69 22.95 11.56 -17.08
C GLY A 69 24.42 11.31 -16.86
N THR A 70 25.22 11.98 -17.67
CA THR A 70 26.68 11.87 -17.62
C THR A 70 27.22 13.17 -17.06
N LEU A 71 27.85 13.10 -15.89
CA LEU A 71 28.67 14.19 -15.37
C LEU A 71 29.91 14.32 -16.27
N GLN A 72 30.04 15.45 -16.94
CA GLN A 72 31.23 15.75 -17.73
C GLN A 72 32.37 16.18 -16.82
N SER A 73 33.61 15.88 -17.23
CA SER A 73 34.81 16.23 -16.46
C SER A 73 35.03 17.75 -16.48
N GLY A 74 35.30 18.32 -15.30
CA GLY A 74 35.72 19.72 -15.17
C GLY A 74 37.22 19.96 -15.36
N ALA A 75 38.01 18.90 -15.62
CA ALA A 75 39.44 19.04 -15.90
C ALA A 75 39.66 19.52 -17.34
N VAL A 76 39.47 20.83 -17.55
CA VAL A 76 39.76 21.53 -18.81
C VAL A 76 41.00 22.42 -18.65
N ALA A 77 41.72 22.70 -19.73
CA ALA A 77 42.91 23.56 -19.66
C ALA A 77 42.51 25.02 -19.35
N GLU A 78 43.48 25.83 -18.94
CA GLU A 78 43.25 27.24 -18.66
C GLU A 78 42.79 27.97 -19.93
N GLY A 79 41.56 28.51 -19.91
CA GLY A 79 40.93 29.20 -21.03
C GLY A 79 39.91 28.37 -21.83
N ASP A 80 39.80 27.07 -21.57
CA ASP A 80 38.85 26.19 -22.25
C ASP A 80 37.45 26.20 -21.61
N GLU A 81 36.42 26.00 -22.42
CA GLU A 81 35.03 25.91 -21.98
C GLU A 81 34.75 24.59 -21.26
N ILE A 82 34.16 24.65 -20.06
CA ILE A 82 33.80 23.46 -19.27
C ILE A 82 32.59 22.78 -19.93
N PRO A 83 32.69 21.49 -20.31
CA PRO A 83 31.60 20.78 -20.96
C PRO A 83 30.36 20.64 -20.07
N LEU A 84 29.17 20.87 -20.64
CA LEU A 84 27.89 20.77 -19.95
C LEU A 84 27.52 19.32 -19.63
N SER A 85 27.18 19.07 -18.37
CA SER A 85 26.60 17.79 -17.97
C SER A 85 25.11 17.76 -18.32
N GLN A 86 24.68 16.72 -19.03
CA GLN A 86 23.27 16.54 -19.42
C GLN A 86 22.64 15.39 -18.63
N TYR A 87 21.46 15.65 -18.08
CA TYR A 87 20.64 14.67 -17.38
C TYR A 87 19.27 14.62 -18.05
N GLN A 88 18.78 13.42 -18.30
CA GLN A 88 17.47 13.14 -18.88
C GLN A 88 16.59 12.46 -17.83
N VAL A 89 15.29 12.77 -17.86
CA VAL A 89 14.28 12.15 -17.01
C VAL A 89 13.53 11.13 -17.85
N GLU A 90 13.71 9.85 -17.55
CA GLU A 90 12.92 8.76 -18.13
C GLU A 90 11.79 8.42 -17.16
N GLU A 91 10.55 8.41 -17.65
CA GLU A 91 9.38 7.98 -16.87
C GLU A 91 9.05 6.51 -17.19
N VAL A 92 9.18 5.62 -16.22
CA VAL A 92 8.82 4.21 -16.37
C VAL A 92 7.44 3.96 -15.74
N PRO A 93 6.45 3.47 -16.51
CA PRO A 93 5.16 3.03 -15.98
C PRO A 93 5.37 1.87 -14.99
N PHE A 94 4.79 1.98 -13.79
CA PHE A 94 4.89 1.00 -12.72
C PHE A 94 3.62 0.17 -12.60
N ASP A 95 2.48 0.83 -12.35
CA ASP A 95 1.21 0.19 -12.05
C ASP A 95 0.09 1.24 -11.98
N THR A 96 -1.18 0.85 -11.95
CA THR A 96 -2.29 1.79 -11.77
C THR A 96 -2.70 1.88 -10.30
N ILE A 97 -2.73 3.09 -9.74
CA ILE A 97 -3.41 3.32 -8.46
C ILE A 97 -4.90 3.55 -8.73
N ARG A 98 -5.76 2.81 -8.02
CA ARG A 98 -7.21 2.84 -8.21
C ARG A 98 -7.89 3.01 -6.86
N ILE A 99 -9.07 3.62 -6.90
CA ILE A 99 -9.94 3.67 -5.74
C ILE A 99 -10.54 2.28 -5.50
N GLU A 100 -10.24 1.72 -4.33
CA GLU A 100 -10.86 0.53 -3.78
C GLU A 100 -12.15 0.92 -3.03
N LYS A 101 -13.13 0.01 -3.04
CA LYS A 101 -14.48 0.26 -2.51
C LYS A 101 -14.82 -0.78 -1.46
N TYR A 102 -15.31 -0.31 -0.33
CA TYR A 102 -15.68 -1.11 0.82
C TYR A 102 -17.07 -0.72 1.28
N ARG A 103 -17.85 -1.68 1.76
CA ARG A 103 -19.21 -1.46 2.28
C ARG A 103 -19.45 -2.35 3.48
N LYS A 104 -20.16 -1.82 4.47
CA LYS A 104 -20.78 -2.61 5.54
C LYS A 104 -22.22 -2.16 5.79
N GLY A 105 -22.98 -2.99 6.49
CA GLY A 105 -24.34 -2.68 6.91
C GLY A 105 -24.57 -3.06 8.36
N VAL A 106 -25.27 -2.21 9.11
CA VAL A 106 -25.77 -2.51 10.46
C VAL A 106 -27.27 -2.69 10.40
N SER A 107 -27.78 -3.84 10.84
CA SER A 107 -29.21 -4.15 10.72
C SER A 107 -30.04 -3.45 11.79
N LEU A 108 -31.33 -3.25 11.50
CA LEU A 108 -32.28 -2.66 12.47
C LEU A 108 -32.42 -3.50 13.74
N GLU A 109 -32.29 -4.82 13.66
CA GLU A 109 -32.31 -5.72 14.82
C GLU A 109 -31.12 -5.45 15.76
N ALA A 110 -29.92 -5.27 15.21
CA ALA A 110 -28.73 -4.95 16.00
C ALA A 110 -28.84 -3.56 16.66
N ILE A 111 -29.44 -2.60 15.95
CA ILE A 111 -29.75 -1.26 16.49
C ILE A 111 -30.78 -1.35 17.62
N ALA A 112 -31.83 -2.17 17.46
CA ALA A 112 -32.86 -2.35 18.47
C ALA A 112 -32.33 -3.04 19.74
N GLU A 113 -31.36 -3.95 19.60
CA GLU A 113 -30.77 -4.69 20.72
C GLU A 113 -29.77 -3.85 21.53
N LYS A 114 -28.85 -3.14 20.85
CA LYS A 114 -27.70 -2.49 21.50
C LYS A 114 -27.81 -0.97 21.59
N GLY A 115 -28.81 -0.38 20.93
CA GLY A 115 -28.88 1.05 20.67
C GLY A 115 -28.06 1.45 19.46
N TYR A 116 -28.51 2.49 18.76
CA TYR A 116 -27.92 2.94 17.49
C TYR A 116 -26.44 3.30 17.62
N ASP A 117 -26.10 4.16 18.60
CA ASP A 117 -24.74 4.67 18.75
C ASP A 117 -23.74 3.55 19.07
N ALA A 118 -24.08 2.63 19.97
CA ALA A 118 -23.18 1.54 20.36
C ALA A 118 -23.00 0.48 19.25
N ALA A 119 -24.08 0.12 18.54
CA ALA A 119 -24.02 -0.83 17.43
C ALA A 119 -23.21 -0.28 16.24
N VAL A 120 -23.36 1.01 15.94
CA VAL A 120 -22.66 1.64 14.83
C VAL A 120 -21.21 1.94 15.18
N GLN A 121 -20.93 2.53 16.35
CA GLN A 121 -19.57 2.91 16.72
C GLN A 121 -18.63 1.70 16.78
N SER A 122 -19.02 0.63 17.49
CA SER A 122 -18.19 -0.57 17.61
C SER A 122 -17.89 -1.22 16.25
N THR A 123 -18.85 -1.19 15.33
CA THR A 123 -18.64 -1.72 13.98
C THR A 123 -17.89 -0.75 13.07
N ASP A 124 -17.93 0.57 13.32
CA ASP A 124 -17.14 1.57 12.59
C ASP A 124 -15.66 1.46 12.99
N ASP A 125 -15.37 1.26 14.27
CA ASP A 125 -14.00 1.09 14.79
C ASP A 125 -13.33 -0.16 14.20
N GLU A 126 -14.03 -1.31 14.19
CA GLU A 126 -13.53 -2.53 13.55
C GLU A 126 -13.37 -2.35 12.04
N PHE A 127 -14.32 -1.68 11.39
CA PHE A 127 -14.20 -1.41 9.96
C PHE A 127 -12.98 -0.53 9.65
N LYS A 128 -12.71 0.49 10.47
CA LYS A 128 -11.50 1.32 10.36
C LYS A 128 -10.24 0.47 10.50
N SER A 129 -10.21 -0.46 11.47
CA SER A 129 -9.11 -1.40 11.67
C SER A 129 -8.87 -2.27 10.43
N ASP A 130 -9.91 -2.84 9.85
CA ASP A 130 -9.81 -3.62 8.60
C ASP A 130 -9.26 -2.79 7.44
N LEU A 131 -9.73 -1.55 7.29
CA LEU A 131 -9.23 -0.62 6.27
C LEU A 131 -7.73 -0.32 6.45
N ILE A 132 -7.27 -0.14 7.68
CA ILE A 132 -5.85 0.02 8.00
C ILE A 132 -5.09 -1.26 7.63
N ASN A 133 -5.60 -2.44 8.00
CA ASN A 133 -4.98 -3.74 7.74
C ASN A 133 -4.81 -4.02 6.24
N VAL A 134 -5.74 -3.56 5.39
CA VAL A 134 -5.58 -3.67 3.93
C VAL A 134 -4.36 -2.88 3.44
N VAL A 135 -4.17 -1.66 3.94
CA VAL A 135 -3.03 -0.81 3.56
C VAL A 135 -1.72 -1.37 4.12
N THR A 136 -1.69 -1.69 5.42
CA THR A 136 -0.48 -2.15 6.10
C THR A 136 -0.09 -3.57 5.66
N GLY A 137 -1.04 -4.46 5.39
CA GLY A 137 -0.78 -5.83 4.94
C GLY A 137 -0.04 -5.89 3.61
N LYS A 138 -0.40 -5.03 2.65
CA LYS A 138 0.34 -4.89 1.38
C LYS A 138 1.78 -4.43 1.61
N PHE A 139 1.98 -3.47 2.52
CA PHE A 139 3.31 -2.98 2.88
C PHE A 139 4.16 -4.05 3.59
N TYR A 140 3.62 -4.76 4.58
CA TYR A 140 4.30 -5.88 5.24
C TYR A 140 4.65 -7.01 4.28
N THR A 141 3.78 -7.28 3.30
CA THR A 141 4.07 -8.27 2.24
C THR A 141 5.29 -7.88 1.42
N GLN A 142 5.48 -6.59 1.14
CA GLN A 142 6.67 -6.10 0.46
C GLN A 142 7.92 -6.15 1.35
N LEU A 143 7.82 -5.71 2.61
CA LEU A 143 8.92 -5.75 3.58
C LEU A 143 9.45 -7.17 3.77
N LYS A 144 8.53 -8.13 3.88
CA LYS A 144 8.84 -9.57 3.94
C LYS A 144 9.43 -10.12 2.66
N ALA A 145 9.50 -9.39 1.56
CA ALA A 145 10.06 -9.85 0.29
C ALA A 145 11.41 -9.18 -0.04
N GLY A 146 12.08 -8.58 0.95
CA GLY A 146 13.29 -7.76 0.75
C GLY A 146 14.49 -8.53 0.19
N SER A 147 15.14 -7.99 -0.85
CA SER A 147 16.18 -8.72 -1.60
C SER A 147 17.56 -8.73 -0.94
N LEU A 148 17.81 -7.90 0.09
CA LEU A 148 19.09 -7.92 0.81
C LEU A 148 19.03 -8.99 1.92
N VAL A 149 19.07 -10.24 1.49
CA VAL A 149 18.95 -11.41 2.37
C VAL A 149 20.26 -11.68 3.12
N GLY A 150 20.14 -12.22 4.33
CA GLY A 150 21.22 -12.92 5.03
C GLY A 150 20.73 -13.49 6.35
N HIS A 151 21.67 -13.94 7.17
CA HIS A 151 21.40 -14.43 8.51
C HIS A 151 22.53 -14.07 9.46
N GLU A 152 22.20 -13.99 10.74
CA GLU A 152 23.17 -13.76 11.81
C GLU A 152 22.82 -14.58 13.04
N SER A 153 23.83 -14.99 13.80
CA SER A 153 23.65 -15.90 14.95
C SER A 153 22.87 -15.31 16.12
N THR A 154 22.83 -13.98 16.26
CA THR A 154 22.17 -13.29 17.38
C THR A 154 21.26 -12.20 16.86
N TRP A 155 20.22 -11.88 17.63
CA TRP A 155 19.22 -10.89 17.25
C TRP A 155 19.82 -9.47 17.16
N GLN A 156 20.73 -9.09 18.07
CA GLN A 156 21.44 -7.80 18.00
C GLN A 156 22.33 -7.71 16.77
N MET A 157 23.03 -8.79 16.41
CA MET A 157 23.85 -8.81 15.20
C MET A 157 22.98 -8.73 13.95
N ALA A 158 21.86 -9.46 13.91
CA ALA A 158 20.91 -9.38 12.80
C ALA A 158 20.39 -7.96 12.59
N ALA A 159 20.04 -7.24 13.67
CA ALA A 159 19.63 -5.85 13.59
C ALA A 159 20.74 -4.92 13.09
N ALA A 160 21.94 -5.02 13.66
CA ALA A 160 23.09 -4.22 13.22
C ALA A 160 23.44 -4.48 11.74
N MET A 161 23.39 -5.74 11.31
CA MET A 161 23.68 -6.14 9.94
C MET A 161 22.57 -5.75 8.96
N ALA A 162 21.30 -5.76 9.39
CA ALA A 162 20.20 -5.25 8.58
C ALA A 162 20.39 -3.76 8.28
N ILE A 163 20.71 -2.96 9.32
CA ILE A 163 21.03 -1.54 9.18
C ILE A 163 22.27 -1.33 8.30
N GLY A 164 23.35 -2.05 8.59
CA GLY A 164 24.62 -1.95 7.87
C GLY A 164 24.50 -2.29 6.38
N LYS A 165 23.78 -3.35 6.02
CA LYS A 165 23.55 -3.74 4.61
C LYS A 165 22.77 -2.69 3.85
N VAL A 166 21.76 -2.11 4.48
CA VAL A 166 20.95 -1.05 3.90
C VAL A 166 21.78 0.22 3.64
N VAL A 167 22.60 0.61 4.62
CA VAL A 167 23.51 1.76 4.50
C VAL A 167 24.56 1.52 3.41
N ASP A 168 25.22 0.37 3.40
CA ASP A 168 26.19 -0.03 2.37
C ASP A 168 25.57 -0.04 0.96
N LYS A 169 24.34 -0.55 0.82
CA LYS A 169 23.61 -0.53 -0.45
C LYS A 169 23.43 0.89 -0.96
N PHE A 170 22.98 1.82 -0.10
CA PHE A 170 22.79 3.22 -0.48
C PHE A 170 24.12 3.91 -0.86
N GLN A 171 25.19 3.67 -0.09
CA GLN A 171 26.53 4.17 -0.40
C GLN A 171 27.02 3.67 -1.78
N LYS A 172 26.82 2.38 -2.09
CA LYS A 172 27.15 1.81 -3.41
C LYS A 172 26.31 2.39 -4.54
N MET A 173 25.08 2.82 -4.26
CA MET A 173 24.24 3.57 -5.21
C MET A 173 24.62 5.05 -5.32
N LYS A 174 25.67 5.51 -4.60
CA LYS A 174 26.05 6.92 -4.47
C LYS A 174 24.91 7.79 -3.94
N ARG A 175 24.16 7.25 -2.99
CA ARG A 175 23.08 7.91 -2.27
C ARG A 175 23.34 7.88 -0.78
N THR A 176 22.75 8.81 -0.05
CA THR A 176 22.81 8.85 1.41
C THR A 176 21.46 8.42 1.97
N ALA A 177 21.46 7.47 2.90
CA ALA A 177 20.25 7.14 3.67
C ALA A 177 19.94 8.31 4.62
N THR A 178 18.70 8.77 4.67
CA THR A 178 18.28 9.87 5.56
C THR A 178 17.94 9.39 6.99
N GLY A 179 18.18 8.12 7.26
CA GLY A 179 17.78 7.36 8.45
C GLY A 179 17.38 5.94 8.05
N VAL A 180 17.29 5.03 9.01
CA VAL A 180 16.92 3.63 8.81
C VAL A 180 15.77 3.27 9.74
N ALA A 181 14.73 2.67 9.16
CA ALA A 181 13.66 2.04 9.90
C ALA A 181 13.91 0.53 10.01
N LEU A 182 13.68 0.00 11.21
CA LEU A 182 13.76 -1.43 11.53
C LEU A 182 12.34 -1.97 11.76
N TRP A 183 12.05 -3.19 11.31
CA TRP A 183 10.85 -3.93 11.68
C TRP A 183 11.25 -5.24 12.32
N VAL A 184 10.67 -5.50 13.49
CA VAL A 184 10.97 -6.66 14.32
C VAL A 184 9.70 -7.27 14.87
N ASN A 185 9.76 -8.57 15.14
CA ASN A 185 8.63 -9.27 15.76
C ASN A 185 8.41 -8.82 17.21
N THR A 186 7.14 -8.69 17.59
CA THR A 186 6.72 -8.33 18.95
C THR A 186 7.36 -9.21 20.03
N LEU A 187 7.28 -10.53 19.88
CA LEU A 187 7.79 -11.48 20.87
C LEU A 187 9.30 -11.40 21.00
N ASP A 188 10.03 -11.18 19.92
CA ASP A 188 11.49 -11.07 19.96
C ASP A 188 11.94 -9.83 20.73
N VAL A 189 11.24 -8.71 20.57
CA VAL A 189 11.49 -7.50 21.35
C VAL A 189 11.28 -7.78 22.85
N TYR A 190 10.14 -8.37 23.22
CA TYR A 190 9.86 -8.69 24.63
C TYR A 190 10.83 -9.71 25.23
N LYS A 191 11.27 -10.72 24.45
CA LYS A 191 12.33 -11.65 24.87
C LYS A 191 13.65 -10.91 25.09
N TYR A 192 13.99 -9.96 24.22
CA TYR A 192 15.24 -9.20 24.29
C TYR A 192 15.28 -8.27 25.52
N VAL A 193 14.20 -7.54 25.80
CA VAL A 193 14.19 -6.60 26.94
C VAL A 193 13.97 -7.27 28.29
N GLY A 194 13.69 -8.57 28.32
CA GLY A 194 13.86 -9.41 29.51
C GLY A 194 13.12 -8.94 30.76
N ALA A 195 11.96 -8.27 30.59
CA ALA A 195 11.11 -7.61 31.60
C ALA A 195 11.32 -6.11 31.85
N ALA A 196 12.15 -5.40 31.07
CA ALA A 196 12.17 -3.94 31.09
C ALA A 196 10.98 -3.34 30.29
N ASP A 197 10.35 -2.29 30.84
CA ASP A 197 9.28 -1.56 30.16
C ASP A 197 9.86 -0.75 28.99
N ILE A 198 9.52 -1.14 27.75
CA ILE A 198 9.68 -0.26 26.58
C ILE A 198 8.40 0.53 26.41
N THR A 199 8.50 1.86 26.42
CA THR A 199 7.38 2.73 26.05
C THR A 199 7.17 2.68 24.54
N LEU A 200 6.22 1.86 24.10
CA LEU A 200 5.80 1.79 22.70
C LEU A 200 4.78 2.89 22.40
N GLN A 201 4.97 3.56 21.27
CA GLN A 201 4.00 4.50 20.68
C GLN A 201 3.18 3.78 19.61
N THR A 202 1.97 4.27 19.31
CA THR A 202 1.10 3.69 18.27
C THR A 202 0.62 4.77 17.30
N ALA A 203 0.74 4.53 16.00
CA ALA A 203 0.18 5.37 14.93
C ALA A 203 -0.26 4.50 13.75
N PHE A 204 -1.49 4.70 13.27
CA PHE A 204 -2.07 3.96 12.12
C PHE A 204 -1.89 2.43 12.20
N GLY A 205 -2.11 1.85 13.38
CA GLY A 205 -1.93 0.41 13.62
C GLY A 205 -0.48 -0.06 13.78
N PHE A 206 0.52 0.80 13.55
CA PHE A 206 1.92 0.49 13.82
C PHE A 206 2.29 0.82 15.25
N LYS A 207 2.95 -0.13 15.92
CA LYS A 207 3.63 0.12 17.21
C LYS A 207 5.10 0.39 16.94
N TYR A 208 5.69 1.37 17.61
CA TYR A 208 7.09 1.73 17.38
C TYR A 208 7.78 2.34 18.59
N VAL A 209 9.11 2.39 18.52
CA VAL A 209 10.02 3.14 19.40
C VAL A 209 11.04 3.88 18.55
N THR A 210 11.48 5.07 18.95
CA THR A 210 12.50 5.86 18.25
C THR A 210 13.87 5.67 18.89
N ASP A 211 14.94 5.87 18.12
CA ASP A 211 16.33 5.83 18.58
C ASP A 211 16.70 4.55 19.32
N PHE A 212 16.25 3.40 18.80
CA PHE A 212 16.43 2.09 19.42
C PHE A 212 17.27 1.19 18.53
N MET A 213 18.22 0.44 19.13
CA MET A 213 19.11 -0.50 18.43
C MET A 213 19.91 0.09 17.26
N GLY A 214 20.17 1.39 17.27
CA GLY A 214 20.90 2.08 16.21
C GLY A 214 20.07 2.39 14.96
N ALA A 215 18.75 2.14 14.99
CA ALA A 215 17.80 2.62 13.99
C ALA A 215 17.07 3.87 14.51
N ASP A 216 16.73 4.78 13.59
CA ASP A 216 15.97 6.00 13.90
C ASP A 216 14.56 5.65 14.40
N VAL A 217 13.96 4.60 13.83
CA VAL A 217 12.68 4.06 14.27
C VAL A 217 12.69 2.54 14.18
N VAL A 218 12.15 1.90 15.22
CA VAL A 218 11.93 0.46 15.28
C VAL A 218 10.43 0.21 15.40
N PHE A 219 9.85 -0.33 14.33
CA PHE A 219 8.48 -0.82 14.28
C PHE A 219 8.41 -2.23 14.83
N VAL A 220 7.44 -2.46 15.70
CA VAL A 220 7.21 -3.72 16.39
C VAL A 220 5.88 -4.29 15.90
N SER A 221 5.93 -5.45 15.25
CA SER A 221 4.74 -6.07 14.69
C SER A 221 4.87 -7.57 14.57
N SER A 222 3.79 -8.29 14.91
CA SER A 222 3.70 -9.74 14.74
C SER A 222 3.54 -10.16 13.26
N GLU A 223 3.36 -9.21 12.34
CA GLU A 223 3.37 -9.45 10.89
C GLU A 223 4.75 -9.84 10.35
N ILE A 224 5.81 -9.47 11.07
CA ILE A 224 7.17 -9.93 10.81
C ILE A 224 7.34 -11.29 11.51
N PRO A 225 7.87 -12.32 10.82
CA PRO A 225 8.12 -13.61 11.45
C PRO A 225 9.06 -13.48 12.66
N GLU A 226 8.88 -14.33 13.67
CA GLU A 226 9.87 -14.46 14.75
C GLU A 226 11.24 -14.85 14.19
N ASN A 227 12.30 -14.42 14.87
CA ASN A 227 13.69 -14.58 14.48
C ASN A 227 14.03 -13.91 13.14
N VAL A 228 13.39 -12.79 12.83
CA VAL A 228 13.67 -12.01 11.63
C VAL A 228 13.76 -10.53 11.98
N VAL A 229 14.73 -9.86 11.38
CA VAL A 229 14.87 -8.42 11.41
C VAL A 229 14.84 -7.87 10.00
N VAL A 230 13.94 -6.93 9.73
CA VAL A 230 13.82 -6.25 8.44
C VAL A 230 14.28 -4.80 8.59
N ALA A 231 14.99 -4.27 7.61
CA ALA A 231 15.38 -2.87 7.59
C ALA A 231 15.18 -2.23 6.21
N THR A 232 14.85 -0.94 6.18
CA THR A 232 14.90 -0.13 4.97
C THR A 232 15.21 1.33 5.33
N PRO A 233 15.87 2.11 4.44
CA PRO A 233 16.04 3.54 4.66
C PRO A 233 14.70 4.26 4.68
N LEU A 234 14.60 5.34 5.47
CA LEU A 234 13.41 6.20 5.49
C LEU A 234 13.15 6.82 4.11
N ASN A 235 14.18 7.28 3.40
CA ASN A 235 14.05 7.81 2.04
C ASN A 235 13.79 6.75 0.95
N ASN A 236 13.64 5.47 1.32
CA ASN A 236 13.11 4.45 0.42
C ASN A 236 11.59 4.32 0.53
N LEU A 237 10.98 4.83 1.60
CA LEU A 237 9.54 4.74 1.86
C LEU A 237 8.79 5.81 1.05
N VAL A 238 7.73 5.40 0.38
CA VAL A 238 6.90 6.27 -0.45
C VAL A 238 5.43 5.96 -0.20
N ALA A 239 4.62 7.02 -0.09
CA ALA A 239 3.20 6.91 0.15
C ALA A 239 2.41 7.72 -0.90
N TYR A 240 1.49 7.04 -1.59
CA TYR A 240 0.61 7.64 -2.60
C TYR A 240 -0.84 7.57 -2.16
N TYR A 241 -1.63 8.55 -2.59
CA TYR A 241 -3.08 8.54 -2.44
C TYR A 241 -3.80 9.03 -3.68
N VAL A 242 -5.02 8.55 -3.86
CA VAL A 242 -6.02 9.13 -4.76
C VAL A 242 -7.08 9.78 -3.88
N ASP A 243 -7.32 11.07 -4.11
CA ASP A 243 -8.32 11.83 -3.37
C ASP A 243 -9.74 11.45 -3.82
N PRO A 244 -10.58 10.88 -2.93
CA PRO A 244 -11.95 10.55 -3.26
C PRO A 244 -12.83 11.78 -3.54
N GLY A 245 -12.45 12.96 -3.05
CA GLY A 245 -13.18 14.22 -3.24
C GLY A 245 -13.07 14.79 -4.66
N ASP A 246 -11.98 14.49 -5.36
CA ASP A 246 -11.75 14.92 -6.76
C ASP A 246 -12.49 14.03 -7.79
N SER A 247 -13.24 13.06 -7.33
CA SER A 247 -13.88 12.08 -8.21
C SER A 247 -15.16 12.60 -8.86
N GLU A 248 -15.40 12.24 -10.12
CA GLU A 248 -16.68 12.50 -10.82
C GLU A 248 -17.89 11.79 -10.18
N PHE A 249 -17.68 11.01 -9.10
CA PHE A 249 -18.73 10.25 -8.42
C PHE A 249 -19.84 11.15 -7.87
N VAL A 250 -19.52 12.40 -7.50
CA VAL A 250 -20.52 13.38 -7.08
C VAL A 250 -21.53 13.67 -8.20
N ARG A 251 -21.10 13.69 -9.48
CA ARG A 251 -22.01 13.87 -10.63
C ARG A 251 -22.97 12.69 -10.81
N ALA A 252 -22.57 11.51 -10.36
CA ALA A 252 -23.41 10.31 -10.32
C ALA A 252 -24.28 10.22 -9.04
N GLY A 253 -24.27 11.24 -8.18
CA GLY A 253 -25.01 11.27 -6.92
C GLY A 253 -24.36 10.51 -5.76
N LEU A 254 -23.12 10.02 -5.94
CA LEU A 254 -22.35 9.33 -4.91
C LEU A 254 -21.44 10.33 -4.20
N SER A 255 -22.01 11.05 -3.23
CA SER A 255 -21.27 11.99 -2.39
C SER A 255 -20.58 11.26 -1.24
N TYR A 256 -19.31 11.55 -1.00
CA TYR A 256 -18.55 11.03 0.14
C TYR A 256 -18.04 12.20 0.98
N THR A 257 -18.00 12.02 2.30
CA THR A 257 -17.25 12.89 3.20
C THR A 257 -15.78 12.57 3.08
N THR A 258 -14.96 13.59 2.83
CA THR A 258 -13.51 13.51 2.86
C THR A 258 -12.96 14.53 3.86
N ASP A 259 -11.73 14.29 4.33
CA ASP A 259 -10.99 15.29 5.10
C ASP A 259 -10.55 16.40 4.13
N PRO A 260 -10.99 17.65 4.31
CA PRO A 260 -10.63 18.75 3.41
C PRO A 260 -9.12 19.06 3.42
N GLU A 261 -8.38 18.65 4.46
CA GLU A 261 -6.94 18.87 4.54
C GLU A 261 -6.15 17.80 3.77
N THR A 262 -6.59 16.54 3.83
CA THR A 262 -5.78 15.40 3.39
C THR A 262 -6.41 14.57 2.27
N GLY A 263 -7.73 14.39 2.25
CA GLY A 263 -8.42 13.61 1.21
C GLY A 263 -8.00 12.14 1.12
N PHE A 264 -7.57 11.50 2.21
CA PHE A 264 -7.03 10.12 2.16
C PHE A 264 -8.11 9.04 2.01
N ILE A 265 -9.30 9.28 2.56
CA ILE A 265 -10.42 8.34 2.56
C ILE A 265 -11.73 9.11 2.40
N GLY A 266 -12.67 8.50 1.67
CA GLY A 266 -14.04 8.96 1.51
C GLY A 266 -14.98 8.04 2.26
N PHE A 267 -15.87 8.60 3.08
CA PHE A 267 -16.83 7.83 3.87
C PHE A 267 -18.23 8.40 3.71
N HIS A 268 -19.23 7.52 3.55
CA HIS A 268 -20.64 7.90 3.44
C HIS A 268 -21.51 6.90 4.17
N ALA A 269 -22.51 7.37 4.89
CA ALA A 269 -23.47 6.54 5.58
C ALA A 269 -24.91 6.95 5.30
N GLN A 270 -25.78 5.96 5.13
CA GLN A 270 -27.20 6.17 4.85
C GLN A 270 -28.05 5.02 5.36
N GLY A 271 -29.33 5.30 5.63
CA GLY A 271 -30.33 4.25 5.83
C GLY A 271 -30.84 3.72 4.50
N THR A 272 -30.92 2.40 4.36
CA THR A 272 -31.47 1.74 3.18
C THR A 272 -32.75 0.99 3.57
N TYR A 273 -33.88 1.50 3.07
CA TYR A 273 -35.21 0.94 3.34
C TYR A 273 -35.44 -0.42 2.67
N GLU A 274 -34.75 -0.72 1.57
CA GLU A 274 -34.89 -2.00 0.86
C GLU A 274 -34.56 -3.21 1.74
N ARG A 275 -33.66 -3.02 2.71
CA ARG A 275 -33.18 -4.08 3.59
C ARG A 275 -33.29 -3.74 5.07
N ALA A 276 -33.85 -2.56 5.39
CA ALA A 276 -33.97 -2.09 6.76
C ALA A 276 -32.61 -2.07 7.51
N ILE A 277 -31.57 -1.53 6.86
CA ILE A 277 -30.20 -1.44 7.41
C ILE A 277 -29.63 -0.03 7.32
N SER A 278 -28.66 0.30 8.17
CA SER A 278 -27.75 1.42 7.97
C SER A 278 -26.55 0.97 7.15
N ASP A 279 -26.47 1.42 5.90
CA ASP A 279 -25.34 1.19 5.01
C ASP A 279 -24.24 2.22 5.24
N MET A 280 -23.00 1.75 5.20
CA MET A 280 -21.80 2.58 5.24
C MET A 280 -20.86 2.17 4.11
N PHE A 281 -20.28 3.16 3.45
CA PHE A 281 -19.39 3.01 2.31
C PHE A 281 -18.08 3.72 2.61
N ALA A 282 -16.96 3.05 2.34
CA ALA A 282 -15.64 3.64 2.37
C ALA A 282 -14.96 3.47 1.01
N ILE A 283 -14.32 4.53 0.54
CA ILE A 283 -13.50 4.51 -0.67
C ILE A 283 -12.12 5.07 -0.36
N MET A 284 -11.08 4.36 -0.79
CA MET A 284 -9.69 4.81 -0.60
C MET A 284 -8.84 4.42 -1.80
N GLY A 285 -7.82 5.22 -2.08
CA GLY A 285 -6.77 4.86 -3.03
C GLY A 285 -5.41 5.04 -2.40
N LEU A 286 -5.15 4.37 -1.27
CA LEU A 286 -3.92 4.53 -0.48
C LEU A 286 -2.92 3.42 -0.77
N ARG A 287 -1.64 3.79 -0.91
CA ARG A 287 -0.57 2.83 -1.11
C ARG A 287 0.72 3.30 -0.44
N LEU A 288 1.19 2.52 0.53
CA LEU A 288 2.49 2.66 1.18
C LEU A 288 3.41 1.54 0.68
N PHE A 289 4.61 1.89 0.19
CA PHE A 289 5.54 0.93 -0.40
C PHE A 289 6.98 1.45 -0.34
N CYS A 290 7.94 0.57 -0.58
CA CYS A 290 9.35 0.89 -0.77
C CYS A 290 9.68 1.05 -2.26
N GLU A 291 10.37 2.12 -2.66
CA GLU A 291 10.77 2.33 -4.05
C GLU A 291 11.74 1.23 -4.53
N TYR A 292 12.74 0.89 -3.72
CA TYR A 292 13.79 -0.07 -4.01
C TYR A 292 13.59 -1.34 -3.19
N GLN A 293 13.19 -2.42 -3.86
CA GLN A 293 13.07 -3.76 -3.24
C GLN A 293 14.43 -4.30 -2.78
N ASP A 294 15.48 -4.01 -3.54
CA ASP A 294 16.85 -4.40 -3.25
C ASP A 294 17.57 -3.46 -2.28
N ALA A 295 16.82 -2.60 -1.59
CA ALA A 295 17.25 -1.84 -0.42
C ALA A 295 16.44 -2.18 0.84
N ILE A 296 15.69 -3.28 0.80
CA ILE A 296 15.06 -3.86 1.98
C ILE A 296 15.93 -5.04 2.41
N ALA A 297 16.52 -4.95 3.60
CA ALA A 297 17.22 -6.05 4.22
C ALA A 297 16.26 -6.96 4.96
N TYR A 298 16.44 -8.26 4.77
CA TYR A 298 15.75 -9.30 5.51
C TYR A 298 16.82 -10.22 6.11
N ILE A 299 16.99 -10.12 7.42
CA ILE A 299 18.05 -10.85 8.14
C ILE A 299 17.40 -11.82 9.10
N ALA A 300 17.63 -13.10 8.84
CA ALA A 300 17.21 -14.16 9.75
C ALA A 300 18.14 -14.22 10.97
N VAL A 301 17.59 -14.59 12.12
CA VAL A 301 18.35 -14.92 13.32
C VAL A 301 18.51 -16.42 13.39
N GLY A 302 19.74 -16.89 13.25
CA GLY A 302 20.07 -18.32 13.20
C GLY A 302 21.24 -18.61 12.27
N GLY A 303 21.28 -19.85 11.77
CA GLY A 303 22.38 -20.35 10.93
C GLY A 303 22.09 -20.40 9.43
N ALA A 304 20.96 -19.86 8.97
CA ALA A 304 20.57 -19.88 7.56
C ALA A 304 19.57 -18.77 7.24
N ASP A 305 19.50 -18.42 5.97
CA ASP A 305 18.50 -17.50 5.43
C ASP A 305 17.10 -18.15 5.48
N THR A 306 16.08 -17.40 5.88
CA THR A 306 14.69 -17.90 6.00
C THR A 306 13.71 -17.22 5.04
N GLN A 307 14.23 -16.39 4.14
CA GLN A 307 13.43 -15.65 3.18
C GLN A 307 12.72 -16.61 2.20
N THR A 308 11.40 -16.49 2.06
CA THR A 308 10.59 -17.34 1.19
C THR A 308 10.13 -16.61 -0.07
N LEU A 309 9.91 -17.35 -1.14
CA LEU A 309 9.33 -16.85 -2.39
C LEU A 309 7.84 -16.56 -2.18
N GLY A 310 7.38 -15.37 -2.58
CA GLY A 310 5.96 -15.05 -2.56
C GLY A 310 5.19 -15.72 -3.71
N THR A 311 3.88 -15.82 -3.54
CA THR A 311 2.99 -16.44 -4.54
C THR A 311 2.30 -15.38 -5.41
N LEU A 312 2.15 -15.67 -6.70
CA LEU A 312 1.31 -14.92 -7.64
C LEU A 312 0.13 -15.78 -8.06
N THR A 313 -1.03 -15.15 -8.17
CA THR A 313 -2.22 -15.77 -8.74
C THR A 313 -2.28 -15.41 -10.22
N VAL A 314 -1.85 -16.36 -11.06
CA VAL A 314 -1.81 -16.21 -12.51
C VAL A 314 -2.98 -16.96 -13.13
N THR A 315 -3.73 -16.30 -14.00
CA THR A 315 -4.80 -16.95 -14.78
C THR A 315 -4.54 -16.79 -16.27
N SER A 316 -4.89 -17.82 -17.04
CA SER A 316 -4.83 -17.82 -18.50
C SER A 316 -6.22 -17.93 -19.09
N LYS A 317 -6.48 -17.15 -20.16
CA LYS A 317 -7.69 -17.22 -20.99
C LYS A 317 -7.28 -17.23 -22.45
N ALA A 318 -8.14 -17.75 -23.31
CA ALA A 318 -7.94 -17.69 -24.76
C ALA A 318 -7.67 -16.24 -25.21
N GLY A 319 -6.61 -16.06 -25.99
CA GLY A 319 -6.23 -14.76 -26.56
C GLY A 319 -7.11 -14.36 -27.75
N SER A 320 -6.81 -13.18 -28.30
CA SER A 320 -7.52 -12.62 -29.45
C SER A 320 -7.27 -13.39 -30.75
N GLU A 321 -6.09 -14.00 -30.90
CA GLU A 321 -5.67 -14.74 -32.10
C GLU A 321 -5.33 -16.19 -31.77
N THR A 322 -5.44 -17.08 -32.76
CA THR A 322 -5.04 -18.49 -32.64
C THR A 322 -3.62 -18.64 -32.10
N GLY A 323 -3.45 -19.49 -31.09
CA GLY A 323 -2.15 -19.72 -30.44
C GLY A 323 -1.70 -18.61 -29.48
N LYS A 324 -2.55 -17.62 -29.20
CA LYS A 324 -2.34 -16.63 -28.13
C LYS A 324 -3.08 -17.00 -26.85
N THR A 325 -2.47 -16.67 -25.72
CA THR A 325 -3.08 -16.67 -24.40
C THR A 325 -3.06 -15.25 -23.82
N LYS A 326 -4.16 -14.85 -23.21
CA LYS A 326 -4.28 -13.66 -22.39
C LYS A 326 -4.05 -14.02 -20.94
N LEU A 327 -2.91 -13.61 -20.39
CA LEU A 327 -2.62 -13.78 -18.97
C LEU A 327 -3.16 -12.60 -18.15
N SER A 328 -3.50 -12.87 -16.90
CA SER A 328 -3.67 -11.84 -15.88
C SER A 328 -3.08 -12.29 -14.55
N VAL A 329 -2.47 -11.34 -13.85
CA VAL A 329 -1.96 -11.50 -12.48
C VAL A 329 -2.84 -10.66 -11.57
N SER A 330 -3.34 -11.24 -10.48
CA SER A 330 -4.26 -10.52 -9.59
C SER A 330 -3.54 -9.47 -8.72
N GLU A 331 -2.27 -9.75 -8.41
CA GLU A 331 -1.43 -8.96 -7.54
C GLU A 331 -0.76 -7.81 -8.30
N GLN A 332 -0.64 -6.68 -7.62
CA GLN A 332 0.17 -5.55 -8.06
C GLN A 332 1.65 -5.83 -7.84
N LEU A 333 2.51 -5.28 -8.72
CA LEU A 333 3.96 -5.29 -8.50
C LEU A 333 4.29 -4.65 -7.16
N GLN A 334 5.15 -5.24 -6.35
CA GLN A 334 5.48 -4.73 -5.02
C GLN A 334 6.24 -3.40 -5.06
N SER A 335 7.16 -3.23 -6.01
CA SER A 335 8.01 -2.03 -6.15
C SER A 335 8.04 -1.50 -7.59
N PRO A 336 8.13 -0.17 -7.79
CA PRO A 336 8.25 0.44 -9.12
C PRO A 336 9.49 0.08 -9.91
N ARG A 337 10.47 -0.53 -9.26
CA ARG A 337 11.70 -0.97 -9.86
C ARG A 337 11.65 -2.45 -10.22
N ASN A 338 10.60 -3.16 -9.81
CA ASN A 338 10.38 -4.56 -10.15
C ASN A 338 9.83 -4.69 -11.58
N CYS A 339 9.95 -5.88 -12.15
CA CYS A 339 9.37 -6.18 -13.45
C CYS A 339 8.85 -7.61 -13.54
N TRP A 340 7.88 -7.80 -14.45
CA TRP A 340 7.39 -9.12 -14.80
C TRP A 340 8.33 -9.81 -15.79
N LYS A 341 8.66 -11.06 -15.46
CA LYS A 341 9.35 -12.00 -16.32
C LYS A 341 8.49 -13.25 -16.46
N TYR A 342 8.59 -13.95 -17.57
CA TYR A 342 7.91 -15.22 -17.74
C TYR A 342 8.77 -16.23 -18.50
N LYS A 343 8.41 -17.50 -18.33
CA LYS A 343 8.95 -18.61 -19.09
C LYS A 343 7.80 -19.52 -19.53
N ASP A 344 7.75 -19.77 -20.83
CA ASP A 344 6.85 -20.73 -21.46
C ASP A 344 7.58 -22.08 -21.59
N ALA A 345 6.98 -23.15 -21.06
CA ALA A 345 7.57 -24.50 -21.08
C ALA A 345 6.49 -25.59 -21.02
N ALA A 346 6.85 -26.82 -21.36
CA ALA A 346 5.94 -27.98 -21.29
C ALA A 346 5.46 -28.33 -19.86
N SER A 347 6.09 -27.76 -18.83
CA SER A 347 5.72 -27.93 -17.42
C SER A 347 6.10 -26.68 -16.63
N ALA A 348 5.51 -26.52 -15.44
CA ALA A 348 5.85 -25.45 -14.51
C ALA A 348 7.38 -25.39 -14.26
N THR A 349 7.95 -24.19 -14.30
CA THR A 349 9.36 -23.97 -13.99
C THR A 349 9.51 -23.72 -12.49
N SER A 350 10.39 -24.50 -11.83
CA SER A 350 10.71 -24.26 -10.41
C SER A 350 11.45 -22.93 -10.24
N VAL A 351 10.97 -22.10 -9.31
CA VAL A 351 11.58 -20.82 -8.94
C VAL A 351 11.85 -20.81 -7.45
N THR A 352 12.99 -20.27 -7.05
CA THR A 352 13.32 -19.99 -5.64
C THR A 352 13.47 -18.50 -5.44
N TYR A 353 13.32 -18.05 -4.19
CA TYR A 353 13.63 -16.66 -3.87
C TYR A 353 15.07 -16.33 -4.27
N GLY A 354 15.29 -15.15 -4.84
CA GLY A 354 16.61 -14.70 -5.27
C GLY A 354 17.12 -15.37 -6.56
N MET A 355 16.35 -16.23 -7.21
CA MET A 355 16.75 -16.85 -8.48
C MET A 355 16.99 -15.79 -9.55
N ASP A 356 18.08 -15.91 -10.30
CA ASP A 356 18.38 -15.01 -11.42
C ASP A 356 17.50 -15.36 -12.63
N VAL A 357 16.58 -14.46 -12.97
CA VAL A 357 15.68 -14.57 -14.11
C VAL A 357 16.00 -13.58 -15.22
N LYS A 358 17.23 -13.04 -15.26
CA LYS A 358 17.65 -12.05 -16.26
C LYS A 358 17.39 -12.52 -17.70
N ASN A 359 17.64 -13.80 -17.95
CA ASN A 359 17.51 -14.44 -19.26
C ASN A 359 16.07 -14.86 -19.62
N TRP A 360 15.09 -14.64 -18.73
CA TRP A 360 13.68 -14.92 -19.02
C TRP A 360 13.06 -13.80 -19.86
N SER A 361 11.95 -14.09 -20.53
CA SER A 361 11.22 -13.12 -21.36
C SER A 361 10.61 -12.04 -20.48
N LYS A 362 10.78 -10.77 -20.88
CA LYS A 362 10.12 -9.63 -20.22
C LYS A 362 8.66 -9.58 -20.65
N TRP A 363 7.77 -9.31 -19.69
CA TRP A 363 6.36 -9.08 -19.95
C TRP A 363 5.97 -7.71 -19.40
N ASP A 364 5.03 -7.05 -20.07
CA ASP A 364 4.49 -5.75 -19.69
C ASP A 364 3.28 -5.88 -18.74
N GLY A 365 2.78 -7.10 -18.52
CA GLY A 365 1.59 -7.34 -17.69
C GLY A 365 0.28 -7.30 -18.47
N GLU A 366 0.32 -6.98 -19.77
CA GLU A 366 -0.88 -6.71 -20.57
C GLU A 366 -0.90 -7.46 -21.91
N SER A 367 0.24 -7.51 -22.60
CA SER A 367 0.36 -8.12 -23.93
C SER A 367 0.08 -9.62 -23.89
N GLU A 368 -0.63 -10.10 -24.91
CA GLU A 368 -0.90 -11.53 -25.10
C GLU A 368 0.39 -12.29 -25.46
N ILE A 369 0.50 -13.51 -24.96
CA ILE A 369 1.69 -14.35 -25.14
C ILE A 369 1.38 -15.45 -26.16
N SER A 370 2.27 -15.64 -27.13
CA SER A 370 2.23 -16.81 -28.01
C SER A 370 2.67 -18.05 -27.24
N SER A 371 1.84 -19.09 -27.23
CA SER A 371 2.12 -20.34 -26.51
C SER A 371 1.31 -21.50 -27.10
N THR A 372 1.29 -22.65 -26.44
CA THR A 372 0.53 -23.84 -26.86
C THR A 372 -0.33 -24.38 -25.72
N ALA A 373 -1.44 -25.06 -26.03
CA ALA A 373 -2.40 -25.53 -25.02
C ALA A 373 -1.84 -26.56 -24.03
N THR A 374 -0.73 -27.22 -24.37
CA THR A 374 -0.08 -28.23 -23.50
C THR A 374 1.03 -27.65 -22.63
N HIS A 375 1.30 -26.34 -22.75
CA HIS A 375 2.35 -25.68 -22.00
C HIS A 375 1.83 -25.07 -20.69
N HIS A 376 2.79 -24.68 -19.86
CA HIS A 376 2.65 -23.85 -18.68
C HIS A 376 3.40 -22.54 -18.90
N ILE A 377 2.84 -21.44 -18.40
CA ILE A 377 3.58 -20.18 -18.27
C ILE A 377 3.81 -19.90 -16.79
N THR A 378 5.09 -19.94 -16.42
CA THR A 378 5.55 -19.49 -15.10
C THR A 378 5.87 -18.01 -15.18
N VAL A 379 5.18 -17.20 -14.39
CA VAL A 379 5.40 -15.76 -14.25
C VAL A 379 6.17 -15.49 -12.96
N VAL A 380 7.09 -14.54 -13.02
CA VAL A 380 7.93 -14.11 -11.90
C VAL A 380 7.88 -12.59 -11.79
N GLU A 381 7.65 -12.11 -10.58
CA GLU A 381 8.05 -10.77 -10.20
C GLU A 381 9.52 -10.80 -9.78
N CYS A 382 10.34 -9.94 -10.35
CA CYS A 382 11.76 -9.82 -9.98
C CYS A 382 12.15 -8.38 -9.72
N ASP A 383 13.16 -8.21 -8.85
CA ASP A 383 13.71 -6.90 -8.53
C ASP A 383 14.53 -6.29 -9.68
N GLN A 384 15.08 -5.08 -9.46
CA GLN A 384 15.86 -4.38 -10.49
C GLN A 384 17.14 -5.13 -10.92
N ASN A 385 17.59 -6.12 -10.15
CA ASN A 385 18.74 -6.97 -10.46
C ASN A 385 18.30 -8.33 -11.04
N TYR A 386 17.02 -8.47 -11.41
CA TYR A 386 16.40 -9.69 -11.92
C TYR A 386 16.40 -10.85 -10.94
N LYS A 387 16.37 -10.56 -9.63
CA LYS A 387 16.23 -11.59 -8.59
C LYS A 387 14.76 -11.82 -8.29
N ALA A 388 14.31 -13.07 -8.40
CA ALA A 388 12.91 -13.44 -8.20
C ALA A 388 12.45 -13.19 -6.76
N VAL A 389 11.31 -12.52 -6.61
CA VAL A 389 10.68 -12.23 -5.29
C VAL A 389 9.31 -12.91 -5.15
N LYS A 390 8.57 -13.06 -6.26
CA LYS A 390 7.31 -13.80 -6.30
C LYS A 390 7.21 -14.64 -7.57
N SER A 391 6.48 -15.75 -7.51
CA SER A 391 6.21 -16.58 -8.69
C SER A 391 4.79 -17.14 -8.65
N GLY A 392 4.24 -17.36 -9.84
CA GLY A 392 3.04 -18.15 -10.04
C GLY A 392 3.12 -18.86 -11.38
N ASP A 393 2.33 -19.92 -11.53
CA ASP A 393 2.31 -20.75 -12.73
C ASP A 393 0.88 -21.05 -13.12
N VAL A 394 0.64 -21.19 -14.43
CA VAL A 394 -0.67 -21.55 -14.96
C VAL A 394 -0.53 -22.43 -16.20
N ALA A 395 -1.38 -23.46 -16.30
CA ALA A 395 -1.57 -24.20 -17.54
C ALA A 395 -2.21 -23.29 -18.59
N VAL A 396 -1.67 -23.31 -19.81
CA VAL A 396 -2.02 -22.34 -20.84
C VAL A 396 -3.37 -22.69 -21.49
N THR A 397 -4.25 -21.70 -21.53
CA THR A 397 -5.45 -21.70 -22.38
C THR A 397 -5.19 -20.80 -23.58
N VAL A 398 -4.94 -21.40 -24.75
CA VAL A 398 -4.83 -20.64 -26.02
C VAL A 398 -6.18 -20.58 -26.74
N ASN A 399 -6.33 -19.58 -27.60
CA ASN A 399 -7.37 -19.61 -28.62
C ASN A 399 -7.05 -20.72 -29.64
N ALA A 400 -7.98 -21.65 -29.84
CA ALA A 400 -7.82 -22.78 -30.75
C ALA A 400 -7.98 -22.39 -32.24
N GLY A 401 -8.54 -21.21 -32.52
CA GLY A 401 -9.05 -20.83 -33.83
C GLY A 401 -10.35 -21.58 -34.12
N ASP A 402 -11.43 -20.85 -34.37
CA ASP A 402 -12.64 -21.40 -34.97
C ASP A 402 -12.53 -21.40 -36.51
#